data_AF-A0A5S4YPJ2-F1
#
_entry.id   AF-A0A5S4YPJ2-F1
#
_cell.length_a   1.000
_cell.length_b   1.000
_cell.length_c   1.000
_cell.angle_alpha   90.00
_cell.angle_beta   90.00
_cell.angle_gamma   90.00
#
_symmetry.space_group_name_H-M   'P 1'
#
loop_
_entity.id
_entity.type
_entity.pdbx_description
1 polymer ?
#
loop_
_entity_poly.entity_id
_entity_poly.type
_entity_poly.pdbx_seq_one_letter_code
_entity_poly.pdbx_strand_id
1 'polypeptide(L)'
;MSRPKFLPENFTLALIATVVAASELPCRGTAALVVDHLTDLAIALLFFLHGAKLSREAVIAAAGHWRLHSLVLLTTFVLFPLFGLAFKPILSPLATPTLYAGILFLCALPSTVQSSIAFTAIAKGNVPAAICSASASSIIGIFVTPLVAGLVLSNHGEAASGWDAIGQITLQLFVPFVCGQLLQPFIGGWIGRHDGIVGAVDQGSILLIVYSAFSAAVSEGLWHQVPPAALAGLVVADGILLGAALITTGLLGKWLGFNRADRVAIIFCGSKKSLSQGVTMAKVIFASHGAGAVILPLMVFHQIQLMVCAALAQRWGRRAELSAPASAGARSVVMR
;
A
#
# COMPACT_ATOMS: atom_id res chain seq x y z
N MET A 1 -9.91 -20.72 17.14
CA MET A 1 -8.97 -20.16 18.13
C MET A 1 -8.68 -18.72 17.76
N SER A 2 -9.08 -17.74 18.57
CA SER A 2 -8.82 -16.33 18.27
C SER A 2 -7.34 -16.03 18.41
N ARG A 3 -6.69 -15.64 17.30
CA ARG A 3 -5.30 -15.19 17.31
C ARG A 3 -5.15 -13.99 18.25
N PRO A 4 -4.08 -13.92 19.07
CA PRO A 4 -3.83 -12.78 19.94
C PRO A 4 -3.70 -11.49 19.13
N LYS A 5 -4.27 -10.39 19.64
CA LYS A 5 -4.48 -9.10 18.95
C LYS A 5 -3.21 -8.40 18.45
N PHE A 6 -2.03 -8.88 18.82
CA PHE A 6 -0.73 -8.28 18.49
C PHE A 6 0.08 -9.09 17.48
N LEU A 7 -0.38 -10.28 17.07
CA LEU A 7 0.35 -11.05 16.06
C LEU A 7 0.15 -10.43 14.66
N PRO A 8 1.24 -10.22 13.90
CA PRO A 8 1.14 -9.78 12.52
C PRO A 8 0.38 -10.79 11.66
N GLU A 9 -0.18 -10.33 10.53
CA GLU A 9 -0.82 -11.22 9.56
C GLU A 9 0.21 -12.21 8.99
N ASN A 10 -0.26 -13.35 8.46
CA ASN A 10 0.63 -14.37 7.89
C ASN A 10 1.57 -13.77 6.83
N PHE A 11 1.06 -12.83 6.04
CA PHE A 11 1.84 -12.15 5.02
C PHE A 11 2.94 -11.28 5.62
N THR A 12 2.66 -10.50 6.68
CA THR A 12 3.70 -9.73 7.37
C THR A 12 4.77 -10.63 7.98
N LEU A 13 4.37 -11.75 8.60
CA LEU A 13 5.32 -12.73 9.14
C LEU A 13 6.22 -13.32 8.03
N ALA A 14 5.63 -13.67 6.89
CA ALA A 14 6.39 -14.14 5.73
C ALA A 14 7.36 -13.06 5.24
N LEU A 15 6.93 -11.80 5.20
CA LEU A 15 7.75 -10.67 4.74
C LEU A 15 8.91 -10.37 5.70
N ILE A 16 8.69 -10.44 7.01
CA ILE A 16 9.76 -10.38 8.02
C ILE A 16 10.73 -11.55 7.84
N ALA A 17 10.21 -12.78 7.69
CA ALA A 17 11.04 -13.96 7.46
C ALA A 17 11.89 -13.82 6.19
N THR A 18 11.32 -13.24 5.12
CA THR A 18 12.03 -12.95 3.88
C THR A 18 13.14 -11.91 4.08
N VAL A 19 12.92 -10.85 4.84
CA VAL A 19 13.97 -9.85 5.14
C VAL A 19 15.10 -10.46 5.97
N VAL A 20 14.76 -11.29 6.96
CA VAL A 20 15.76 -12.04 7.72
C VAL A 20 16.54 -12.99 6.81
N ALA A 21 15.86 -13.76 5.97
CA ALA A 21 16.50 -14.65 5.01
C ALA A 21 17.39 -13.89 4.01
N ALA A 22 16.97 -12.74 3.50
CA ALA A 22 17.78 -11.90 2.62
C ALA A 22 19.00 -11.28 3.34
N SER A 23 18.90 -11.08 4.65
CA SER A 23 19.99 -10.53 5.46
C SER A 23 21.06 -11.56 5.79
N GLU A 24 20.66 -12.79 6.13
CA GLU A 24 21.56 -13.88 6.47
C GLU A 24 22.09 -14.61 5.23
N LEU A 25 21.27 -14.72 4.18
CA LEU A 25 21.56 -15.44 2.94
C LEU A 25 21.31 -14.55 1.71
N PRO A 26 22.06 -13.44 1.54
CA PRO A 26 21.92 -12.59 0.37
C PRO A 26 22.36 -13.32 -0.90
N CYS A 27 21.56 -13.24 -1.96
CA CYS A 27 21.95 -13.70 -3.28
C CYS A 27 23.13 -12.89 -3.82
N ARG A 28 24.15 -13.59 -4.34
CA ARG A 28 25.38 -13.00 -4.90
C ARG A 28 25.76 -13.68 -6.21
N GLY A 29 26.52 -12.98 -7.06
CA GLY A 29 27.02 -13.50 -8.33
C GLY A 29 25.90 -13.99 -9.27
N THR A 30 26.08 -15.14 -9.90
CA THR A 30 25.12 -15.70 -10.87
C THR A 30 23.73 -15.93 -10.28
N ALA A 31 23.62 -16.30 -9.00
CA ALA A 31 22.33 -16.47 -8.34
C ALA A 31 21.54 -15.15 -8.27
N ALA A 32 22.23 -14.02 -8.06
CA ALA A 32 21.60 -12.70 -8.07
C ALA A 32 21.01 -12.37 -9.44
N LEU A 33 21.71 -12.69 -10.54
CA LEU A 33 21.21 -12.46 -11.91
C LEU A 33 19.94 -13.27 -12.21
N VAL A 34 19.93 -14.56 -11.82
CA VAL A 34 18.75 -15.41 -12.00
C VAL A 34 17.56 -14.89 -11.19
N VAL A 35 17.78 -14.52 -9.93
CA VAL A 35 16.75 -13.95 -9.06
C VAL A 35 16.25 -12.62 -9.61
N ASP A 36 17.11 -11.79 -10.20
CA ASP A 36 16.72 -10.52 -10.82
C ASP A 36 15.77 -10.75 -12.00
N HIS A 37 16.11 -11.64 -12.93
CA HIS A 37 15.23 -11.98 -14.06
C HIS A 37 13.90 -12.61 -13.62
N LEU A 38 13.93 -13.47 -12.60
CA LEU A 38 12.69 -14.01 -12.01
C LEU A 38 11.85 -12.91 -11.37
N THR A 39 12.49 -11.90 -10.79
CA THR A 39 11.83 -10.74 -10.20
C THR A 39 11.16 -9.88 -11.27
N ASP A 40 11.82 -9.65 -12.40
CA ASP A 40 11.23 -8.93 -13.55
C ASP A 40 9.98 -9.65 -14.09
N LEU A 41 10.08 -10.98 -14.25
CA LEU A 41 8.94 -11.80 -14.66
C LEU A 41 7.80 -11.75 -13.63
N ALA A 42 8.14 -11.79 -12.34
CA ALA A 42 7.17 -11.69 -11.25
C ALA A 42 6.46 -10.32 -11.25
N ILE A 43 7.18 -9.22 -11.52
CA ILE A 43 6.58 -7.89 -11.66
C ILE A 43 5.63 -7.85 -12.86
N ALA A 44 6.05 -8.36 -14.02
CA ALA A 44 5.19 -8.42 -15.20
C ALA A 44 3.92 -9.26 -14.93
N LEU A 45 4.07 -10.42 -14.30
CA LEU A 45 2.96 -11.29 -13.91
C LEU A 45 2.03 -10.61 -12.91
N LEU A 46 2.56 -9.92 -11.90
CA LEU A 46 1.79 -9.18 -10.92
C LEU A 46 0.91 -8.13 -11.59
N PHE A 47 1.51 -7.23 -12.38
CA PHE A 47 0.74 -6.17 -13.02
C PHE A 47 -0.27 -6.72 -14.03
N PHE A 48 0.05 -7.80 -14.74
CA PHE A 48 -0.89 -8.53 -15.58
C PHE A 48 -2.09 -9.06 -14.78
N LEU A 49 -1.86 -9.74 -13.66
CA LEU A 49 -2.92 -10.26 -12.79
C LEU A 49 -3.77 -9.14 -12.18
N HIS A 50 -3.17 -8.00 -11.85
CA HIS A 50 -3.90 -6.82 -11.37
C HIS A 50 -4.87 -6.28 -12.43
N GLY A 51 -4.42 -6.18 -13.69
CA GLY A 51 -5.30 -5.79 -14.81
C GLY A 51 -6.38 -6.84 -15.07
N ALA A 52 -6.02 -8.12 -15.06
CA ALA A 52 -6.96 -9.20 -15.33
C ALA A 52 -8.00 -9.42 -14.22
N LYS A 53 -7.75 -8.94 -12.99
CA LYS A 53 -8.71 -8.97 -11.87
C LYS A 53 -9.73 -7.81 -11.90
N LEU A 54 -9.46 -6.75 -12.66
CA LEU A 54 -10.27 -5.56 -12.62
C LEU A 54 -11.50 -5.66 -13.53
N SER A 55 -12.67 -5.90 -12.94
CA SER A 55 -13.93 -5.92 -13.69
C SER A 55 -14.38 -4.52 -14.10
N ARG A 56 -14.96 -4.40 -15.30
CA ARG A 56 -15.45 -3.13 -15.85
C ARG A 56 -16.61 -2.58 -15.02
N GLU A 57 -17.43 -3.45 -14.45
CA GLU A 57 -18.55 -3.11 -13.58
C GLU A 57 -18.07 -2.46 -12.28
N ALA A 58 -16.95 -2.91 -11.71
CA ALA A 58 -16.36 -2.31 -10.51
C ALA A 58 -15.84 -0.89 -10.77
N VAL A 59 -15.29 -0.63 -11.97
CA VAL A 59 -14.84 0.70 -12.39
C VAL A 59 -16.03 1.65 -12.58
N ILE A 60 -17.11 1.18 -13.22
CA ILE A 60 -18.32 1.99 -13.46
C ILE A 60 -19.05 2.28 -12.15
N ALA A 61 -19.14 1.31 -11.24
CA ALA A 61 -19.74 1.50 -9.91
C ALA A 61 -18.99 2.55 -9.07
N ALA A 62 -17.67 2.70 -9.28
CA ALA A 62 -16.87 3.72 -8.63
C ALA A 62 -17.19 5.16 -9.09
N ALA A 63 -17.93 5.37 -10.18
CA ALA A 63 -18.29 6.73 -10.61
C ALA A 63 -19.40 7.38 -9.75
N GLY A 64 -20.20 6.59 -9.01
CA GLY A 64 -21.40 7.06 -8.30
C GLY A 64 -21.14 7.99 -7.10
N HIS A 65 -19.99 7.87 -6.42
CA HIS A 65 -19.64 8.69 -5.24
C HIS A 65 -18.40 9.56 -5.49
N TRP A 66 -18.37 10.26 -6.63
CA TRP A 66 -17.21 11.02 -7.11
C TRP A 66 -16.59 11.95 -6.05
N ARG A 67 -17.38 12.65 -5.23
CA ARG A 67 -16.87 13.53 -4.16
C ARG A 67 -15.97 12.80 -3.16
N LEU A 68 -16.36 11.57 -2.79
CA LEU A 68 -15.62 10.73 -1.86
C LEU A 68 -14.34 10.22 -2.52
N HIS A 69 -14.45 9.70 -3.74
CA HIS A 69 -13.32 9.15 -4.48
C HIS A 69 -12.27 10.22 -4.79
N SER A 70 -12.69 11.41 -5.23
CA SER A 70 -11.80 12.55 -5.44
C SER A 70 -11.06 12.93 -4.16
N LEU A 71 -11.74 12.96 -3.01
CA LEU A 71 -11.07 13.27 -1.74
C LEU A 71 -10.01 12.22 -1.40
N VAL A 72 -10.31 10.93 -1.54
CA VAL A 72 -9.34 9.85 -1.30
C VAL A 72 -8.15 9.95 -2.25
N LEU A 73 -8.37 10.24 -3.53
CA LEU A 73 -7.29 10.40 -4.51
C LEU A 73 -6.43 11.62 -4.20
N LEU A 74 -7.04 12.75 -3.84
CA LEU A 74 -6.31 13.96 -3.45
C LEU A 74 -5.52 13.74 -2.17
N THR A 75 -6.09 13.06 -1.16
CA THR A 75 -5.29 12.75 0.04
C THR A 75 -4.13 11.82 -0.30
N THR A 76 -4.34 10.83 -1.17
CA THR A 76 -3.33 9.84 -1.52
C THR A 76 -2.18 10.41 -2.35
N PHE A 77 -2.47 11.15 -3.43
CA PHE A 77 -1.47 11.57 -4.42
C PHE A 77 -1.08 13.05 -4.34
N VAL A 78 -1.75 13.85 -3.49
CA VAL A 78 -1.39 15.26 -3.28
C VAL A 78 -1.02 15.51 -1.83
N LEU A 79 -1.92 15.21 -0.89
CA LEU A 79 -1.71 15.53 0.52
C LEU A 79 -0.53 14.76 1.14
N PHE A 80 -0.41 13.45 0.87
CA PHE A 80 0.71 12.66 1.37
C PHE A 80 2.08 13.15 0.86
N PRO A 81 2.29 13.34 -0.46
CA PRO A 81 3.52 13.95 -0.96
C PRO A 81 3.81 15.32 -0.33
N LEU A 82 2.77 16.15 -0.15
CA LEU A 82 2.90 17.42 0.55
C LEU A 82 3.31 17.24 2.02
N PHE A 83 2.83 16.22 2.73
CA PHE A 83 3.33 15.90 4.08
C PHE A 83 4.80 15.50 4.08
N GLY A 84 5.22 14.64 3.16
CA GLY A 84 6.62 14.23 3.03
C GLY A 84 7.56 15.43 2.84
N LEU A 85 7.14 16.40 2.03
CA LEU A 85 7.90 17.64 1.78
C LEU A 85 7.78 18.66 2.92
N ALA A 86 6.58 18.92 3.41
CA ALA A 86 6.32 19.94 4.44
C ALA A 86 6.91 19.54 5.80
N PHE A 87 6.92 18.25 6.11
CA PHE A 87 7.53 17.74 7.35
C PHE A 87 9.02 17.49 7.23
N LYS A 88 9.68 17.82 6.10
CA LYS A 88 11.14 17.73 5.95
C LYS A 88 11.95 18.17 7.18
N PRO A 89 11.72 19.34 7.81
CA PRO A 89 12.51 19.76 8.98
C PRO A 89 12.35 18.85 10.20
N ILE A 90 11.26 18.09 10.28
CA ILE A 90 10.98 17.14 11.37
C ILE A 90 11.44 15.72 10.99
N LEU A 91 11.28 15.33 9.73
CA LEU A 91 11.58 13.98 9.25
C LEU A 91 13.06 13.78 8.92
N SER A 92 13.74 14.78 8.36
CA SER A 92 15.15 14.66 7.96
C SER A 92 16.12 14.45 9.12
N PRO A 93 15.92 14.99 10.34
CA PRO A 93 16.76 14.64 11.49
C PRO A 93 16.52 13.23 12.03
N LEU A 94 15.37 12.61 11.71
CA LEU A 94 14.98 11.28 12.19
C LEU A 94 15.44 10.14 11.27
N ALA A 95 15.83 10.46 10.03
CA ALA A 95 16.14 9.49 9.00
C ALA A 95 17.43 9.85 8.26
N THR A 96 18.16 8.85 7.77
CA THR A 96 19.27 9.09 6.84
C THR A 96 18.72 9.65 5.51
N PRO A 97 19.53 10.31 4.67
CA PRO A 97 19.08 10.83 3.37
C PRO A 97 18.39 9.76 2.51
N THR A 98 18.93 8.55 2.47
CA THR A 98 18.36 7.41 1.72
C THR A 98 17.01 6.96 2.31
N LEU A 99 16.89 6.90 3.64
CA LEU A 99 15.61 6.59 4.30
C LEU A 99 14.58 7.70 4.08
N TYR A 100 15.00 8.97 4.03
CA TYR A 100 14.12 10.08 3.71
C TYR A 100 13.61 10.03 2.27
N ALA A 101 14.46 9.63 1.31
CA ALA A 101 14.00 9.33 -0.05
C ALA A 101 12.96 8.19 -0.06
N GLY A 102 13.17 7.14 0.75
CA GLY A 102 12.18 6.09 0.96
C GLY A 102 10.86 6.58 1.55
N ILE A 103 10.91 7.53 2.49
CA ILE A 103 9.71 8.18 3.05
C ILE A 103 8.96 9.00 1.98
N LEU A 104 9.67 9.75 1.14
CA LEU A 104 9.08 10.50 0.03
C LEU A 104 8.43 9.56 -1.00
N PHE A 105 9.11 8.46 -1.31
CA PHE A 105 8.56 7.41 -2.18
C PHE A 105 7.28 6.81 -1.59
N LEU A 106 7.29 6.43 -0.31
CA LEU A 106 6.10 5.97 0.43
C LEU A 106 4.93 6.97 0.30
N CYS A 107 5.21 8.27 0.37
CA CYS A 107 4.20 9.30 0.23
C CYS A 107 3.58 9.36 -1.17
N ALA A 108 4.31 8.96 -2.23
CA ALA A 108 3.81 8.92 -3.60
C ALA A 108 2.90 7.71 -3.89
N LEU A 109 2.92 6.68 -3.04
CA LEU A 109 2.26 5.40 -3.29
C LEU A 109 0.73 5.46 -3.26
N PRO A 110 0.05 4.54 -3.96
CA PRO A 110 -1.40 4.39 -3.88
C PRO A 110 -1.85 3.83 -2.52
N SER A 111 -3.17 3.87 -2.31
CA SER A 111 -3.83 3.26 -1.16
C SER A 111 -3.87 1.72 -1.23
N THR A 112 -4.24 1.09 -0.12
CA THR A 112 -4.41 -0.36 0.00
C THR A 112 -5.86 -0.76 -0.26
N VAL A 113 -6.06 -1.80 -1.08
CA VAL A 113 -7.39 -2.35 -1.35
C VAL A 113 -7.88 -3.20 -0.18
N GLN A 114 -7.20 -4.30 0.11
CA GLN A 114 -7.67 -5.32 1.04
C GLN A 114 -7.88 -4.80 2.47
N SER A 115 -6.87 -4.15 3.05
CA SER A 115 -6.95 -3.67 4.43
C SER A 115 -7.93 -2.49 4.59
N SER A 116 -8.09 -1.63 3.58
CA SER A 116 -9.09 -0.56 3.61
C SER A 116 -10.51 -1.11 3.61
N ILE A 117 -10.80 -2.12 2.77
CA ILE A 117 -12.11 -2.79 2.73
C ILE A 117 -12.38 -3.48 4.07
N ALA A 118 -11.43 -4.28 4.56
CA ALA A 118 -11.58 -5.04 5.79
C ALA A 118 -11.83 -4.14 7.01
N PHE A 119 -11.04 -3.09 7.20
CA PHE A 119 -11.22 -2.17 8.33
C PHE A 119 -12.47 -1.30 8.20
N THR A 120 -12.86 -0.93 6.99
CA THR A 120 -14.14 -0.24 6.75
C THR A 120 -15.31 -1.14 7.16
N ALA A 121 -15.27 -2.42 6.81
CA ALA A 121 -16.31 -3.38 7.20
C ALA A 121 -16.37 -3.57 8.72
N ILE A 122 -15.22 -3.77 9.38
CA ILE A 122 -15.13 -3.90 10.85
C ILE A 122 -15.67 -2.65 11.55
N ALA A 123 -15.38 -1.46 11.03
CA ALA A 123 -15.87 -0.20 11.57
C ALA A 123 -17.34 0.11 11.24
N LYS A 124 -18.03 -0.75 10.47
CA LYS A 124 -19.39 -0.53 9.96
C LYS A 124 -19.49 0.73 9.08
N GLY A 125 -18.51 0.94 8.21
CA GLY A 125 -18.45 2.04 7.24
C GLY A 125 -19.04 1.67 5.87
N ASN A 126 -18.89 2.57 4.89
CA ASN A 126 -19.35 2.36 3.52
C ASN A 126 -18.37 1.44 2.76
N VAL A 127 -18.60 0.13 2.84
CA VAL A 127 -17.75 -0.89 2.19
C VAL A 127 -17.74 -0.76 0.66
N PRO A 128 -18.88 -0.57 -0.04
CA PRO A 128 -18.87 -0.32 -1.48
C PRO A 128 -17.99 0.86 -1.89
N ALA A 129 -18.08 1.99 -1.18
CA ALA A 129 -17.23 3.16 -1.45
C ALA A 129 -15.75 2.88 -1.19
N ALA A 130 -15.42 2.07 -0.17
CA ALA A 130 -14.04 1.68 0.11
C ALA A 130 -13.46 0.77 -0.99
N ILE A 131 -14.24 -0.19 -1.49
CA ILE A 131 -13.85 -1.04 -2.63
C ILE A 131 -13.54 -0.15 -3.84
N CYS A 132 -14.47 0.73 -4.19
CA CYS A 132 -14.34 1.62 -5.34
C CYS A 132 -13.14 2.57 -5.21
N SER A 133 -13.01 3.25 -4.06
CA SER A 133 -11.94 4.24 -3.84
C SER A 133 -10.56 3.61 -3.83
N ALA A 134 -10.41 2.48 -3.12
CA ALA A 134 -9.12 1.84 -2.97
C ALA A 134 -8.67 1.22 -4.30
N SER A 135 -9.59 0.58 -5.04
CA SER A 135 -9.30 0.07 -6.38
C SER A 135 -8.93 1.21 -7.34
N ALA A 136 -9.71 2.30 -7.35
CA ALA A 136 -9.39 3.47 -8.18
C ALA A 136 -8.00 4.04 -7.84
N SER A 137 -7.68 4.18 -6.56
CA SER A 137 -6.34 4.63 -6.13
C SER A 137 -5.24 3.68 -6.58
N SER A 138 -5.41 2.36 -6.45
CA SER A 138 -4.43 1.37 -6.90
C SER A 138 -4.20 1.40 -8.41
N ILE A 139 -5.23 1.62 -9.22
CA ILE A 139 -5.13 1.69 -10.68
C ILE A 139 -4.49 3.01 -11.10
N ILE A 140 -5.03 4.14 -10.62
CA ILE A 140 -4.50 5.47 -10.91
C ILE A 140 -3.04 5.55 -10.45
N GLY A 141 -2.71 4.91 -9.33
CA GLY A 141 -1.36 4.85 -8.80
C GLY A 141 -0.34 4.19 -9.71
N ILE A 142 -0.73 3.28 -10.61
CA ILE A 142 0.18 2.69 -11.60
C ILE A 142 0.81 3.79 -12.47
N PHE A 143 0.06 4.84 -12.76
CA PHE A 143 0.48 5.96 -13.61
C PHE A 143 0.98 7.15 -12.79
N VAL A 144 0.27 7.49 -11.72
CA VAL A 144 0.52 8.71 -10.95
C VAL A 144 1.74 8.55 -10.04
N THR A 145 1.98 7.35 -9.50
CA THR A 145 3.08 7.14 -8.54
C THR A 145 4.46 7.41 -9.16
N PRO A 146 4.82 6.89 -10.35
CA PRO A 146 6.13 7.19 -10.95
C PRO A 146 6.31 8.69 -11.21
N LEU A 147 5.26 9.39 -11.65
CA LEU A 147 5.28 10.84 -11.90
C LEU A 147 5.46 11.63 -10.60
N VAL A 148 4.67 11.33 -9.57
CA VAL A 148 4.77 11.99 -8.26
C VAL A 148 6.10 11.68 -7.60
N ALA A 149 6.56 10.43 -7.64
CA ALA A 149 7.86 10.01 -7.13
C ALA A 149 8.99 10.79 -7.82
N GLY A 150 8.98 10.88 -9.15
CA GLY A 150 9.94 11.70 -9.91
C GLY A 150 9.96 13.17 -9.51
N LEU A 151 8.78 13.75 -9.28
CA LEU A 151 8.65 15.14 -8.84
C LEU A 151 9.17 15.39 -7.42
N VAL A 152 8.94 14.47 -6.47
CA VAL A 152 9.40 14.66 -5.08
C VAL A 152 10.85 14.23 -4.86
N LEU A 153 11.38 13.33 -5.69
CA LEU A 153 12.73 12.78 -5.58
C LEU A 153 13.77 13.50 -6.45
N SER A 154 13.36 14.38 -7.36
CA SER A 154 14.26 15.06 -8.32
C SER A 154 15.39 15.87 -7.66
N ASN A 155 15.24 16.28 -6.41
CA ASN A 155 16.26 16.98 -5.63
C ASN A 155 17.15 16.09 -4.75
N HIS A 156 16.96 14.75 -4.76
CA HIS A 156 17.65 13.81 -3.86
C HIS A 156 18.64 12.86 -4.57
N GLY A 157 19.13 13.23 -5.77
CA GLY A 157 20.40 12.74 -6.34
C GLY A 157 20.47 11.28 -6.82
N GLU A 158 19.54 10.41 -6.46
CA GLU A 158 19.62 8.96 -6.73
C GLU A 158 18.44 8.39 -7.54
N ALA A 159 17.39 9.17 -7.78
CA ALA A 159 16.34 8.75 -8.71
C ALA A 159 16.86 8.87 -10.14
N ALA A 160 16.76 7.77 -10.91
CA ALA A 160 17.22 7.69 -12.29
C ALA A 160 16.92 9.00 -13.05
N SER A 161 17.98 9.59 -13.58
CA SER A 161 17.96 10.78 -14.41
C SER A 161 16.83 10.72 -15.44
N GLY A 162 15.88 11.64 -15.34
CA GLY A 162 15.01 12.03 -16.44
C GLY A 162 13.57 11.54 -16.36
N TRP A 163 12.67 12.41 -16.80
CA TRP A 163 11.29 12.08 -17.17
C TRP A 163 11.21 10.86 -18.10
N ASP A 164 12.27 10.59 -18.88
CA ASP A 164 12.38 9.43 -19.77
C ASP A 164 12.46 8.10 -19.00
N ALA A 165 13.22 8.02 -17.90
CA ALA A 165 13.28 6.83 -17.07
C ALA A 165 11.92 6.55 -16.44
N ILE A 166 11.26 7.59 -15.92
CA ILE A 166 9.90 7.50 -15.37
C ILE A 166 8.90 7.02 -16.44
N GLY A 167 9.02 7.50 -17.68
CA GLY A 167 8.21 7.07 -18.82
C GLY A 167 8.41 5.59 -19.16
N GLN A 168 9.66 5.12 -19.20
CA GLN A 168 9.99 3.71 -19.45
C GLN A 168 9.48 2.79 -18.32
N ILE A 169 9.68 3.19 -17.07
CA ILE A 169 9.15 2.49 -15.89
C ILE A 169 7.62 2.41 -15.96
N THR A 170 6.97 3.53 -16.29
CA THR A 170 5.51 3.57 -16.47
C THR A 170 5.09 2.60 -17.56
N LEU A 171 5.77 2.58 -18.72
CA LEU A 171 5.49 1.64 -19.81
C LEU A 171 5.71 0.17 -19.39
N GLN A 172 6.78 -0.12 -18.66
CA GLN A 172 7.10 -1.47 -18.18
C GLN A 172 6.02 -2.02 -17.23
N LEU A 173 5.46 -1.17 -16.36
CA LEU A 173 4.36 -1.54 -15.48
C LEU A 173 3.01 -1.54 -16.20
N PHE A 174 2.82 -0.64 -17.17
CA PHE A 174 1.57 -0.42 -17.87
C PHE A 174 1.26 -1.50 -18.91
N VAL A 175 2.24 -1.88 -19.74
CA VAL A 175 2.05 -2.88 -20.80
C VAL A 175 1.47 -4.19 -20.24
N PRO A 176 2.05 -4.85 -19.22
CA PRO A 176 1.47 -6.07 -18.67
C PRO A 176 0.08 -5.85 -18.08
N PHE A 177 -0.15 -4.72 -17.41
CA PHE A 177 -1.46 -4.37 -16.85
C PHE A 177 -2.54 -4.25 -17.95
N VAL A 178 -2.25 -3.54 -19.04
CA VAL A 178 -3.18 -3.39 -20.18
C VAL A 178 -3.44 -4.74 -20.84
N CYS A 179 -2.40 -5.55 -21.04
CA CYS A 179 -2.58 -6.90 -21.55
C CYS A 179 -3.54 -7.70 -20.65
N GLY A 180 -3.36 -7.65 -19.33
CA GLY A 180 -4.27 -8.26 -18.36
C GLY A 180 -5.70 -7.75 -18.49
N GLN A 181 -5.89 -6.42 -18.57
CA GLN A 181 -7.20 -5.79 -18.71
C GLN A 181 -7.91 -6.16 -20.02
N LEU A 182 -7.17 -6.25 -21.13
CA LEU A 182 -7.71 -6.65 -22.44
C LEU A 182 -8.13 -8.11 -22.45
N LEU A 183 -7.39 -8.97 -21.74
CA LEU A 183 -7.73 -10.39 -21.60
C LEU A 183 -8.79 -10.64 -20.52
N GLN A 184 -9.08 -9.66 -19.64
CA GLN A 184 -10.02 -9.81 -18.52
C GLN A 184 -11.38 -10.41 -18.89
N PRO A 185 -12.04 -10.06 -20.03
CA PRO A 185 -13.31 -10.68 -20.40
C PRO A 185 -13.22 -12.19 -20.66
N PHE A 186 -12.04 -12.69 -21.07
CA PHE A 186 -11.80 -14.09 -21.38
C PHE A 186 -11.33 -14.89 -20.16
N ILE A 187 -10.40 -14.32 -19.38
CA ILE A 187 -9.75 -15.04 -18.26
C ILE A 187 -10.29 -14.64 -16.88
N GLY A 188 -11.03 -13.54 -16.76
CA GLY A 188 -11.50 -13.00 -15.48
C GLY A 188 -12.40 -13.97 -14.71
N GLY A 189 -13.27 -14.71 -15.41
CA GLY A 189 -14.08 -15.76 -14.80
C GLY A 189 -13.27 -16.98 -14.32
N TRP A 190 -12.12 -17.27 -14.94
CA TRP A 190 -11.20 -18.30 -14.45
C TRP A 190 -10.38 -17.80 -13.25
N ILE A 191 -9.92 -16.55 -13.30
CA ILE A 191 -9.20 -15.88 -12.21
C ILE A 191 -10.06 -15.85 -10.94
N GLY A 192 -11.30 -15.38 -11.04
CA GLY A 192 -12.22 -15.34 -9.90
C GLY A 192 -12.54 -16.72 -9.32
N ARG A 193 -12.53 -17.77 -10.14
CA ARG A 193 -12.68 -19.17 -9.68
C ARG A 193 -11.45 -19.71 -8.94
N HIS A 194 -10.27 -19.14 -9.20
CA HIS A 194 -8.98 -19.58 -8.63
C HIS A 194 -8.33 -18.49 -7.78
N ASP A 195 -9.13 -17.63 -7.15
CA ASP A 195 -8.65 -16.46 -6.40
C ASP A 195 -7.60 -16.81 -5.33
N GLY A 196 -7.70 -17.99 -4.71
CA GLY A 196 -6.70 -18.48 -3.75
C GLY A 196 -5.33 -18.72 -4.36
N ILE A 197 -5.27 -19.35 -5.55
CA ILE A 197 -4.01 -19.57 -6.29
C ILE A 197 -3.44 -18.23 -6.74
N VAL A 198 -4.28 -17.36 -7.30
CA VAL A 198 -3.83 -16.05 -7.79
C VAL A 198 -3.35 -15.17 -6.64
N GLY A 199 -3.98 -15.26 -5.47
CA GLY A 199 -3.50 -14.60 -4.25
C GLY A 199 -2.16 -15.15 -3.74
N ALA A 200 -1.93 -16.46 -3.83
CA ALA A 200 -0.64 -17.05 -3.48
C ALA A 200 0.48 -16.63 -4.45
N VAL A 201 0.19 -16.56 -5.75
CA VAL A 201 1.13 -16.06 -6.77
C VAL A 201 1.44 -14.58 -6.53
N ASP A 202 0.43 -13.77 -6.18
CA ASP A 202 0.59 -12.36 -5.85
C ASP A 202 1.53 -12.16 -4.65
N GLN A 203 1.25 -12.83 -3.54
CA GLN A 203 2.08 -12.76 -2.34
C GLN A 203 3.49 -13.33 -2.56
N GLY A 204 3.61 -14.46 -3.25
CA GLY A 204 4.90 -15.08 -3.56
C GLY A 204 5.78 -14.18 -4.43
N SER A 205 5.19 -13.50 -5.41
CA SER A 205 5.89 -12.53 -6.26
C SER A 205 6.39 -11.34 -5.44
N ILE A 206 5.59 -10.81 -4.50
CA ILE A 206 6.03 -9.74 -3.60
C ILE A 206 7.19 -10.21 -2.73
N LEU A 207 7.10 -11.40 -2.13
CA LEU A 207 8.19 -11.94 -1.31
C LEU A 207 9.48 -12.11 -2.11
N LEU A 208 9.39 -12.59 -3.37
CA LEU A 208 10.55 -12.68 -4.26
C LEU A 208 11.19 -11.31 -4.52
N ILE A 209 10.37 -10.28 -4.78
CA ILE A 209 10.86 -8.91 -5.01
C ILE A 209 11.53 -8.35 -3.75
N VAL A 210 10.92 -8.52 -2.57
CA VAL A 210 11.52 -8.12 -1.29
C VAL A 210 12.85 -8.84 -1.08
N TYR A 211 12.89 -10.15 -1.29
CA TYR A 211 14.10 -10.96 -1.14
C TYR A 211 15.22 -10.47 -2.04
N SER A 212 14.94 -10.25 -3.32
CA SER A 212 15.88 -9.73 -4.33
C SER A 212 16.43 -8.35 -3.92
N ALA A 213 15.54 -7.41 -3.59
CA ALA A 213 15.92 -6.04 -3.26
C ALA A 213 16.71 -5.94 -1.95
N PHE A 214 16.32 -6.69 -0.90
CA PHE A 214 17.06 -6.71 0.35
C PHE A 214 18.39 -7.46 0.23
N SER A 215 18.46 -8.55 -0.54
CA SER A 215 19.72 -9.27 -0.77
C SER A 215 20.78 -8.38 -1.42
N ALA A 216 20.36 -7.56 -2.40
CA ALA A 216 21.21 -6.57 -3.04
C ALA A 216 21.67 -5.50 -2.04
N ALA A 217 20.73 -4.85 -1.34
CA ALA A 217 21.05 -3.79 -0.38
C ALA A 217 21.93 -4.27 0.77
N VAL A 218 21.71 -5.49 1.29
CA VAL A 218 22.57 -6.08 2.34
C VAL A 218 23.97 -6.36 1.81
N SER A 219 24.09 -6.81 0.56
CA SER A 219 25.39 -7.00 -0.09
C SER A 219 26.14 -5.68 -0.30
N GLU A 220 25.43 -4.56 -0.38
CA GLU A 220 25.96 -3.19 -0.42
C GLU A 220 26.19 -2.56 0.97
N GLY A 221 25.94 -3.33 2.04
CA GLY A 221 26.20 -2.88 3.40
C GLY A 221 25.07 -2.06 4.03
N LEU A 222 23.80 -2.30 3.68
CA LEU A 222 22.62 -1.65 4.25
C LEU A 222 22.69 -1.47 5.77
N TRP A 223 23.06 -2.52 6.51
CA TRP A 223 23.12 -2.50 7.98
C TRP A 223 24.20 -1.59 8.57
N HIS A 224 25.23 -1.26 7.79
CA HIS A 224 26.22 -0.25 8.18
C HIS A 224 25.73 1.18 7.91
N GLN A 225 24.89 1.35 6.88
CA GLN A 225 24.35 2.64 6.47
C GLN A 225 23.10 3.05 7.27
N VAL A 226 22.40 2.09 7.86
CA VAL A 226 21.17 2.30 8.63
C VAL A 226 21.40 1.94 10.10
N PRO A 227 21.86 2.88 10.94
CA PRO A 227 22.06 2.62 12.36
C PRO A 227 20.72 2.40 13.08
N PRO A 228 20.69 1.68 14.22
CA PRO A 228 19.46 1.45 14.98
C PRO A 228 18.70 2.72 15.37
N ALA A 229 19.43 3.82 15.62
CA ALA A 229 18.82 5.13 15.89
C ALA A 229 17.99 5.65 14.70
N ALA A 230 18.44 5.43 13.47
CA ALA A 230 17.70 5.80 12.27
C ALA A 230 16.47 4.91 12.05
N LEU A 231 16.51 3.63 12.45
CA LEU A 231 15.32 2.77 12.45
C LEU A 231 14.28 3.24 13.48
N ALA A 232 14.71 3.63 14.68
CA ALA A 232 13.81 4.20 15.69
C ALA A 232 13.22 5.53 15.21
N GLY A 233 14.04 6.40 14.62
CA GLY A 233 13.58 7.65 14.02
C GLY A 233 12.61 7.43 12.85
N LEU A 234 12.82 6.39 12.04
CA LEU A 234 11.89 5.99 10.98
C LEU A 234 10.51 5.59 11.53
N VAL A 235 10.45 4.80 12.60
CA VAL A 235 9.17 4.45 13.27
C VAL A 235 8.42 5.72 13.71
N VAL A 236 9.14 6.71 14.26
CA VAL A 236 8.55 7.99 14.66
C VAL A 236 8.07 8.77 13.43
N ALA A 237 8.88 8.86 12.38
CA ALA A 237 8.56 9.53 11.13
C ALA A 237 7.29 8.96 10.46
N ASP A 238 7.20 7.64 10.34
CA ASP A 238 6.03 6.95 9.79
C ASP A 238 4.80 7.13 10.68
N GLY A 239 4.98 7.14 12.01
CA GLY A 239 3.94 7.45 12.97
C GLY A 239 3.38 8.87 12.81
N ILE A 240 4.26 9.86 12.58
CA ILE A 240 3.87 11.25 12.30
C ILE A 240 3.07 11.33 11.00
N LEU A 241 3.55 10.70 9.92
CA LEU A 241 2.87 10.70 8.63
C LEU A 241 1.49 10.04 8.70
N LEU A 242 1.40 8.88 9.34
CA LEU A 242 0.13 8.19 9.53
C LEU A 242 -0.82 9.03 10.40
N GLY A 243 -0.33 9.59 11.50
CA GLY A 243 -1.09 10.45 12.39
C GLY A 243 -1.66 11.67 11.66
N ALA A 244 -0.82 12.37 10.90
CA ALA A 244 -1.23 13.50 10.06
C ALA A 244 -2.32 13.07 9.08
N ALA A 245 -2.11 11.98 8.32
CA ALA A 245 -3.08 11.49 7.35
C ALA A 245 -4.42 11.08 7.97
N LEU A 246 -4.43 10.41 9.12
CA LEU A 246 -5.65 10.05 9.85
C LEU A 246 -6.40 11.29 10.35
N ILE A 247 -5.68 12.26 10.92
CA ILE A 247 -6.26 13.51 11.42
C ILE A 247 -6.87 14.31 10.28
N THR A 248 -6.12 14.55 9.20
CA THR A 248 -6.59 15.38 8.09
C THR A 248 -7.75 14.73 7.34
N THR A 249 -7.69 13.43 7.04
CA THR A 249 -8.82 12.72 6.41
C THR A 249 -10.07 12.74 7.30
N GLY A 250 -9.90 12.61 8.62
CA GLY A 250 -10.99 12.70 9.59
C GLY A 250 -11.61 14.09 9.69
N LEU A 251 -10.80 15.15 9.63
CA LEU A 251 -11.22 16.55 9.63
C LEU A 251 -11.90 16.93 8.31
N LEU A 252 -11.27 16.62 7.16
CA LEU A 252 -11.82 16.91 5.83
C LEU A 252 -13.14 16.19 5.62
N GLY A 253 -13.24 14.91 6.01
CA GLY A 253 -14.49 14.16 5.95
C GLY A 253 -15.61 14.79 6.78
N LYS A 254 -15.29 15.38 7.93
CA LYS A 254 -16.27 16.12 8.76
C LYS A 254 -16.66 17.45 8.13
N TRP A 255 -15.67 18.22 7.68
CA TRP A 255 -15.85 19.58 7.17
C TRP A 255 -16.66 19.59 5.86
N LEU A 256 -16.42 18.61 4.98
CA LEU A 256 -17.14 18.45 3.72
C LEU A 256 -18.56 17.83 3.88
N GLY A 257 -18.99 17.56 5.11
CA GLY A 257 -20.35 17.12 5.43
C GLY A 257 -20.66 15.66 5.12
N PHE A 258 -19.65 14.78 5.02
CA PHE A 258 -19.88 13.36 4.76
C PHE A 258 -20.53 12.68 5.98
N ASN A 259 -21.43 11.72 5.70
CA ASN A 259 -22.03 10.89 6.74
C ASN A 259 -20.96 10.01 7.43
N ARG A 260 -21.33 9.38 8.55
CA ARG A 260 -20.38 8.57 9.35
C ARG A 260 -19.81 7.38 8.57
N ALA A 261 -20.61 6.71 7.74
CA ALA A 261 -20.16 5.54 6.98
C ALA A 261 -19.11 5.92 5.91
N ASP A 262 -19.35 7.04 5.22
CA ASP A 262 -18.45 7.61 4.22
C ASP A 262 -17.16 8.14 4.84
N ARG A 263 -17.25 8.80 6.01
CA ARG A 263 -16.07 9.27 6.74
C ARG A 263 -15.15 8.13 7.13
N VAL A 264 -15.69 6.99 7.53
CA VAL A 264 -14.89 5.78 7.82
C VAL A 264 -14.16 5.29 6.57
N ALA A 265 -14.84 5.24 5.41
CA ALA A 265 -14.21 4.87 4.14
C ALA A 265 -13.12 5.87 3.74
N ILE A 266 -13.38 7.18 3.84
CA ILE A 266 -12.41 8.25 3.56
C ILE A 266 -11.17 8.11 4.42
N ILE A 267 -11.32 7.89 5.73
CA ILE A 267 -10.16 7.75 6.62
C ILE A 267 -9.35 6.52 6.22
N PHE A 268 -10.00 5.36 6.09
CA PHE A 268 -9.25 4.13 5.83
C PHE A 268 -8.63 4.05 4.45
N CYS A 269 -9.32 4.53 3.41
CA CYS A 269 -8.77 4.58 2.06
C CYS A 269 -7.79 5.74 1.88
N GLY A 270 -8.01 6.87 2.56
CA GLY A 270 -7.21 8.07 2.38
C GLY A 270 -5.93 8.14 3.22
N SER A 271 -5.79 7.30 4.26
CA SER A 271 -4.65 7.33 5.19
C SER A 271 -3.66 6.17 5.04
N LYS A 272 -3.92 5.23 4.13
CA LYS A 272 -3.10 4.02 3.97
C LYS A 272 -2.26 4.06 2.70
N LYS A 273 -1.17 3.30 2.71
CA LYS A 273 -0.25 3.12 1.59
C LYS A 273 0.01 1.65 1.29
N SER A 274 0.06 1.32 0.01
CA SER A 274 0.15 -0.06 -0.48
C SER A 274 1.58 -0.60 -0.44
N LEU A 275 1.81 -1.60 0.42
CA LEU A 275 3.09 -2.31 0.50
C LEU A 275 3.34 -3.13 -0.77
N SER A 276 2.35 -3.88 -1.26
CA SER A 276 2.49 -4.73 -2.44
C SER A 276 2.87 -3.91 -3.69
N GLN A 277 2.13 -2.83 -3.95
CA GLN A 277 2.42 -1.94 -5.08
C GLN A 277 3.69 -1.12 -4.83
N GLY A 278 3.97 -0.72 -3.59
CA GLY A 278 5.18 0.00 -3.26
C GLY A 278 6.45 -0.79 -3.51
N VAL A 279 6.51 -2.05 -3.06
CA VAL A 279 7.67 -2.94 -3.26
C VAL A 279 7.93 -3.17 -4.75
N THR A 280 6.88 -3.47 -5.51
CA THR A 280 7.00 -3.72 -6.95
C THR A 280 7.49 -2.48 -7.69
N MET A 281 6.94 -1.30 -7.38
CA MET A 281 7.37 -0.04 -7.97
C MET A 281 8.77 0.38 -7.54
N ALA A 282 9.16 0.12 -6.29
CA ALA A 282 10.49 0.48 -5.76
C ALA A 282 11.61 -0.20 -6.55
N LYS A 283 11.46 -1.50 -6.84
CA LYS A 283 12.43 -2.26 -7.63
C LYS A 283 12.64 -1.67 -9.03
N VAL A 284 11.56 -1.22 -9.66
CA VAL A 284 11.59 -0.66 -11.02
C VAL A 284 12.10 0.79 -11.02
N ILE A 285 11.77 1.60 -10.00
CA ILE A 285 12.12 3.02 -9.93
C ILE A 285 13.56 3.26 -9.46
N PHE A 286 14.05 2.51 -8.46
CA PHE A 286 15.36 2.75 -7.85
C PHE A 286 16.44 1.79 -8.35
N ALA A 287 16.10 0.90 -9.29
CA ALA A 287 16.92 -0.24 -9.69
C ALA A 287 17.36 -1.10 -8.48
N SER A 288 18.10 -2.17 -8.73
CA SER A 288 18.53 -3.13 -7.71
C SER A 288 19.41 -2.52 -6.59
N HIS A 289 20.17 -1.46 -6.87
CA HIS A 289 21.23 -0.93 -6.01
C HIS A 289 20.77 0.14 -4.99
N GLY A 290 19.44 0.35 -4.86
CA GLY A 290 18.87 1.31 -3.89
C GLY A 290 17.49 0.93 -3.36
N ALA A 291 16.82 -0.04 -3.99
CA ALA A 291 15.46 -0.44 -3.63
C ALA A 291 15.31 -0.93 -2.19
N GLY A 292 16.30 -1.65 -1.63
CA GLY A 292 16.18 -2.22 -0.27
C GLY A 292 16.04 -1.16 0.83
N ALA A 293 16.81 -0.07 0.78
CA ALA A 293 16.72 1.02 1.75
C ALA A 293 15.40 1.80 1.63
N VAL A 294 14.88 1.93 0.40
CA VAL A 294 13.59 2.60 0.10
C VAL A 294 12.40 1.76 0.56
N ILE A 295 12.51 0.43 0.56
CA ILE A 295 11.45 -0.48 1.02
C ILE A 295 11.31 -0.47 2.55
N LEU A 296 12.36 -0.13 3.31
CA LEU A 296 12.30 -0.12 4.78
C LEU A 296 11.19 0.79 5.35
N PRO A 297 11.10 2.09 4.98
CA PRO A 297 9.98 2.96 5.38
C PRO A 297 8.62 2.38 5.04
N LEU A 298 8.49 1.79 3.85
CA LEU A 298 7.24 1.19 3.40
C LEU A 298 6.79 0.05 4.32
N MET A 299 7.72 -0.82 4.71
CA MET A 299 7.44 -1.94 5.61
C MET A 299 7.06 -1.49 7.02
N VAL A 300 7.80 -0.51 7.56
CA VAL A 300 7.55 0.05 8.89
C VAL A 300 6.20 0.75 8.92
N PHE A 301 5.94 1.65 7.96
CA PHE A 301 4.64 2.30 7.80
C PHE A 301 3.51 1.29 7.66
N HIS A 302 3.71 0.24 6.86
CA HIS A 302 2.70 -0.81 6.67
C HIS A 302 2.33 -1.50 8.00
N GLN A 303 3.33 -1.80 8.83
CA GLN A 303 3.07 -2.44 10.12
C GLN A 303 2.32 -1.48 11.07
N ILE A 304 2.76 -0.22 11.15
CA ILE A 304 2.13 0.79 12.01
C ILE A 304 0.68 1.03 11.56
N GLN A 305 0.42 1.20 10.26
CA GLN A 305 -0.94 1.45 9.76
C GLN A 305 -1.88 0.28 10.05
N LEU A 306 -1.42 -0.98 9.97
CA LEU A 306 -2.26 -2.14 10.29
C LEU A 306 -2.66 -2.14 11.76
N MET A 307 -1.70 -1.94 12.67
CA MET A 307 -1.96 -1.94 14.11
C MET A 307 -2.90 -0.80 14.52
N VAL A 308 -2.62 0.43 14.07
CA VAL A 308 -3.41 1.61 14.40
C VAL A 308 -4.80 1.54 13.77
N CYS A 309 -4.90 1.19 12.48
CA CYS A 309 -6.20 1.11 11.81
C CYS A 309 -7.07 -0.04 12.35
N ALA A 310 -6.48 -1.18 12.72
CA ALA A 310 -7.22 -2.27 13.35
C ALA A 310 -7.82 -1.84 14.71
N ALA A 311 -7.02 -1.15 15.54
CA ALA A 311 -7.49 -0.63 16.82
C ALA A 311 -8.63 0.40 16.64
N LEU A 312 -8.48 1.33 15.68
CA LEU A 312 -9.53 2.30 15.33
C LEU A 312 -10.79 1.61 14.80
N ALA A 313 -10.65 0.65 13.90
CA ALA A 313 -11.77 -0.07 13.30
C ALA A 313 -12.59 -0.81 14.36
N GLN A 314 -11.93 -1.56 15.24
CA GLN A 314 -12.59 -2.26 16.34
C GLN A 314 -13.26 -1.30 17.34
N ARG A 315 -12.65 -0.14 17.61
CA ARG A 315 -13.25 0.87 18.50
C ARG A 315 -14.51 1.48 17.87
N TRP A 316 -14.46 1.81 16.58
CA TRP A 316 -15.60 2.40 15.87
C TRP A 316 -16.71 1.39 15.61
N GLY A 317 -16.38 0.13 15.32
CA GLY A 317 -17.35 -0.96 15.18
C GLY A 317 -18.18 -1.15 16.44
N ARG A 318 -17.51 -1.29 17.61
CA ARG A 318 -18.17 -1.41 18.91
C ARG A 318 -19.09 -0.22 19.23
N ARG A 319 -18.65 1.01 18.92
CA ARG A 319 -19.47 2.21 19.12
C ARG A 319 -20.71 2.23 18.25
N ALA A 320 -20.61 1.77 17.00
CA ALA A 320 -21.77 1.66 16.12
C ALA A 320 -22.79 0.64 16.62
N GLU A 321 -22.33 -0.50 17.12
CA GLU A 321 -23.20 -1.53 17.70
C GLU A 321 -23.95 -1.01 18.93
N LEU A 322 -23.28 -0.26 19.81
CA LEU A 322 -23.90 0.36 20.99
C LEU A 322 -24.89 1.48 20.65
N SER A 323 -24.74 2.11 19.48
CA SER A 323 -25.61 3.21 19.03
C SER A 323 -26.80 2.71 18.20
N ALA A 324 -26.86 1.41 17.87
CA ALA A 324 -27.98 0.82 17.17
C ALA A 324 -29.18 0.68 18.13
N PRO A 325 -30.39 1.16 17.76
CA PRO A 325 -31.56 1.03 18.62
C PRO A 325 -31.87 -0.45 18.91
N ALA A 326 -32.15 -0.78 20.17
CA ALA A 326 -32.34 -2.14 20.70
C ALA A 326 -33.60 -2.88 20.18
N SER A 327 -34.21 -2.46 19.06
CA SER A 327 -35.55 -2.85 18.64
C SER A 327 -35.58 -3.93 17.55
N ALA A 328 -34.84 -5.02 17.71
CA ALA A 328 -34.97 -6.20 16.81
C ALA A 328 -34.95 -7.56 17.53
N GLY A 329 -34.96 -7.58 18.88
CA GLY A 329 -34.89 -8.81 19.67
C GLY A 329 -36.19 -9.28 20.33
N ALA A 330 -37.30 -8.55 20.19
CA ALA A 330 -38.53 -8.81 20.96
C ALA A 330 -39.78 -8.84 20.08
N ARG A 331 -39.89 -9.80 19.14
CA ARG A 331 -41.16 -10.10 18.44
C ARG A 331 -41.38 -11.57 18.02
N SER A 332 -40.77 -12.55 18.68
CA SER A 332 -41.04 -13.97 18.34
C SER A 332 -41.25 -14.91 19.52
N VAL A 333 -41.64 -14.40 20.69
CA VAL A 333 -42.17 -15.24 21.77
C VAL A 333 -43.48 -14.61 22.21
N VAL A 334 -44.53 -15.42 22.35
CA VAL A 334 -45.95 -15.05 22.54
C VAL A 334 -46.73 -14.81 21.24
N MET A 335 -46.99 -15.90 20.51
CA MET A 335 -48.36 -16.35 20.18
C MET A 335 -48.28 -17.51 19.17
N ARG A 336 -48.29 -18.74 19.68
CA ARG A 336 -49.16 -19.86 19.29
C ARG A 336 -48.72 -21.12 20.02
#